data_AF-A0A4Q1FNA8-F1
#
_entry.id   AF-A0A4Q1FNA8-F1
#
_cell.length_a   1.000
_cell.length_b   1.000
_cell.length_c   1.000
_cell.angle_alpha   90.00
_cell.angle_beta   90.00
_cell.angle_gamma   90.00
#
_symmetry.space_group_name_H-M   'P 1'
#
loop_
_entity.id
_entity.type
_entity.pdbx_description
1 polymer ?
#
loop_
_entity_poly.entity_id
_entity_poly.type
_entity_poly.pdbx_seq_one_letter_code
_entity_poly.pdbx_strand_id
1 'polypeptide(L)' 'MKPLTLLEVGDLTGLVVMIVGMIIIGALFFSIIVTFIVKLIYESKDNRKFSRKQFIQTFVICLLICGLISGYICG' A
#
# COMPACT_ATOMS: atom_id res chain seq x y z
N MET A 1 23.67 -5.37 5.37
CA MET A 1 24.57 -4.21 5.36
C MET A 1 24.21 -3.34 6.55
N LYS A 2 25.18 -2.81 7.28
CA LYS A 2 24.97 -2.08 8.55
C LYS A 2 24.15 -0.81 8.26
N PRO A 3 23.11 -0.46 9.05
CA PRO A 3 22.30 0.73 8.79
C PRO A 3 23.09 2.05 8.88
N LEU A 4 24.29 2.02 9.50
CA LEU A 4 25.17 3.18 9.67
C LEU A 4 25.78 3.71 8.37
N THR A 5 26.07 2.84 7.38
CA THR A 5 26.66 3.27 6.10
C THR A 5 25.74 4.12 5.23
N LEU A 6 24.42 4.14 5.49
CA LEU A 6 23.45 4.97 4.76
C LEU A 6 23.36 6.39 5.35
N LEU A 7 23.75 6.57 6.62
CA LEU A 7 23.77 7.86 7.32
C LEU A 7 25.07 8.65 7.03
N GLU A 8 26.16 7.97 6.70
CA GLU A 8 27.48 8.58 6.38
C GLU A 8 27.59 9.10 4.93
N VAL A 9 26.71 8.69 4.01
CA VAL A 9 26.77 9.10 2.59
C VAL A 9 26.18 10.51 2.35
N GLY A 10 25.68 11.16 3.40
CA GLY A 10 25.21 12.55 3.32
C GLY A 10 23.88 12.63 2.58
N ASP A 11 22.79 12.63 3.33
CA ASP A 11 21.72 13.62 3.27
C ASP A 11 20.47 13.01 3.92
N LEU A 12 19.82 13.75 4.81
CA LEU A 12 18.52 13.39 5.40
C LEU A 12 17.52 12.97 4.31
N THR A 13 17.67 13.50 3.10
CA THR A 13 16.93 13.16 1.88
C THR A 13 17.02 11.68 1.51
N GLY A 14 18.20 11.03 1.59
CA GLY A 14 18.34 9.62 1.22
C GLY A 14 17.57 8.68 2.16
N LEU A 15 17.55 9.02 3.45
CA LEU A 15 16.81 8.29 4.47
C LEU A 15 15.29 8.48 4.31
N VAL A 16 14.84 9.71 4.02
CA VAL A 16 13.43 10.02 3.74
C VAL A 16 12.94 9.29 2.48
N VAL A 17 13.71 9.31 1.39
CA VAL A 17 13.35 8.63 0.14
C VAL A 17 13.26 7.11 0.34
N MET A 18 14.15 6.51 1.14
CA MET A 18 14.09 5.08 1.45
C MET A 18 12.84 4.72 2.25
N ILE A 19 12.49 5.51 3.26
CA ILE A 19 11.30 5.27 4.10
C ILE A 19 10.03 5.43 3.27
N VAL A 20 9.91 6.52 2.50
CA VAL A 20 8.77 6.76 1.60
C VAL A 20 8.66 5.65 0.56
N GLY A 21 9.79 5.20 -0.01
CA GLY A 21 9.84 4.08 -0.95
C GLY A 21 9.28 2.79 -0.35
N MET A 22 9.68 2.45 0.88
CA MET A 22 9.17 1.28 1.60
C MET A 22 7.67 1.38 1.89
N ILE A 23 7.17 2.56 2.25
CA ILE A 23 5.74 2.79 2.50
C ILE A 23 4.92 2.63 1.22
N ILE A 24 5.39 3.17 0.10
CA ILE A 24 4.72 3.04 -1.21
C ILE A 24 4.68 1.58 -1.64
N ILE A 25 5.78 0.85 -1.51
CA ILE A 25 5.85 -0.58 -1.84
C ILE A 25 4.89 -1.37 -0.94
N GLY A 26 4.89 -1.11 0.36
CA GLY A 26 3.98 -1.76 1.31
C GLY A 26 2.51 -1.50 0.99
N ALA A 27 2.16 -0.25 0.69
CA ALA A 27 0.79 0.13 0.33
C ALA A 27 0.33 -0.53 -0.99
N LEU A 28 1.20 -0.58 -2.00
CA LEU A 28 0.91 -1.28 -3.27
C LEU A 28 0.67 -2.77 -3.04
N PHE A 29 1.54 -3.42 -2.26
CA PHE A 29 1.42 -4.85 -1.98
C PHE A 29 0.14 -5.17 -1.21
N PHE A 30 -0.16 -4.38 -0.19
CA PHE A 30 -1.39 -4.53 0.60
C PHE A 30 -2.64 -4.33 -0.25
N SER A 31 -2.64 -3.32 -1.12
CA SER A 31 -3.77 -3.03 -1.99
C SER A 31 -4.02 -4.17 -2.99
N ILE A 32 -2.97 -4.76 -3.55
CA ILE A 32 -3.08 -5.94 -4.44
C ILE A 32 -3.64 -7.15 -3.69
N ILE A 33 -3.17 -7.45 -2.47
CA ILE A 33 -3.65 -8.58 -1.67
C ILE A 33 -5.14 -8.44 -1.36
N VAL A 34 -5.56 -7.29 -0.84
CA VAL A 34 -6.98 -7.03 -0.52
C VAL A 34 -7.84 -7.17 -1.77
N THR A 35 -7.38 -6.58 -2.87
CA THR A 35 -8.04 -6.65 -4.17
C THR A 35 -8.21 -8.09 -4.65
N PHE A 36 -7.19 -8.92 -4.49
CA PHE A 36 -7.21 -10.32 -4.87
C PHE A 36 -8.17 -11.14 -4.00
N ILE A 37 -8.14 -10.93 -2.68
CA ILE A 37 -9.04 -11.59 -1.73
C ILE A 37 -10.49 -11.23 -2.03
N VAL A 38 -10.80 -9.95 -2.22
CA VAL A 38 -12.18 -9.51 -2.51
C VAL A 38 -12.65 -10.11 -3.84
N LYS A 39 -11.79 -10.10 -4.88
CA LYS A 39 -12.08 -10.74 -6.17
C LYS A 39 -12.43 -12.22 -6.00
N LEU A 40 -11.62 -12.96 -5.25
CA LEU A 40 -11.78 -14.40 -5.01
C LEU A 40 -13.07 -14.71 -4.23
N ILE A 41 -13.39 -13.91 -3.20
CA ILE A 41 -14.63 -14.05 -2.42
C ILE A 41 -15.86 -13.81 -3.29
N TYR A 42 -15.89 -12.74 -4.08
CA TYR A 42 -17.05 -12.43 -4.94
C TYR A 42 -17.25 -13.47 -6.05
N GLU A 43 -16.16 -13.89 -6.70
CA GLU A 43 -16.20 -14.89 -7.76
C GLU A 43 -16.68 -16.24 -7.20
N SER A 44 -16.24 -16.60 -5.99
CA SER A 44 -16.67 -17.82 -5.29
C SER A 44 -18.11 -17.78 -4.77
N LYS A 45 -18.66 -16.60 -4.44
CA LYS A 45 -19.97 -16.52 -3.75
C LYS A 45 -21.18 -16.41 -4.68
N ASP A 46 -21.01 -15.82 -5.87
CA ASP A 46 -22.17 -15.50 -6.72
C ASP A 46 -22.01 -15.95 -8.19
N ASN A 47 -20.85 -16.46 -8.62
CA ASN A 47 -20.51 -16.72 -10.03
C ASN A 47 -20.79 -15.53 -10.99
N ARG A 48 -21.10 -14.33 -10.47
CA ARG A 48 -21.33 -13.10 -11.21
C ARG A 48 -20.03 -12.33 -11.35
N LYS A 49 -19.78 -11.79 -12.56
CA LYS A 49 -18.61 -10.97 -12.86
C LYS A 49 -18.51 -9.81 -11.87
N PHE A 50 -17.37 -9.73 -11.20
CA PHE A 50 -17.02 -8.67 -10.28
C PHE A 50 -17.29 -7.29 -10.92
N SER A 51 -18.24 -6.53 -10.37
CA SER A 51 -18.58 -5.22 -10.90
C SER A 51 -17.44 -4.24 -10.61
N ARG A 52 -16.84 -3.66 -11.67
CA ARG A 52 -15.73 -2.71 -11.57
C ARG A 52 -16.00 -1.56 -10.59
N LYS A 53 -17.27 -1.18 -10.38
CA LYS A 53 -17.67 -0.12 -9.45
C LYS A 53 -17.36 -0.46 -7.99
N GLN A 54 -17.66 -1.68 -7.54
CA GLN A 54 -17.37 -2.13 -6.17
C GLN A 54 -15.87 -2.37 -5.94
N PHE A 55 -15.16 -2.79 -7.00
CA PHE A 55 -13.71 -2.99 -6.95
C PHE A 55 -12.97 -1.70 -6.71
N ILE A 56 -13.28 -0.68 -7.52
CA ILE A 56 -12.72 0.65 -7.37
C ILE A 56 -13.08 1.22 -6.00
N GLN A 57 -14.32 1.01 -5.52
CA GLN A 57 -14.76 1.55 -4.24
C GLN A 57 -13.94 0.97 -3.07
N THR A 58 -13.77 -0.36 -3.02
CA THR A 58 -12.96 -1.00 -1.98
C THR A 58 -11.47 -0.62 -2.11
N PHE A 59 -10.94 -0.61 -3.33
CA PHE A 59 -9.55 -0.21 -3.59
C PHE A 59 -9.25 1.22 -3.13
N VAL A 60 -10.15 2.17 -3.43
CA VAL A 60 -10.03 3.58 -3.03
C VAL A 60 -10.15 3.73 -1.52
N ILE A 61 -11.05 3.01 -0.86
CA ILE A 61 -11.18 3.04 0.60
C ILE A 61 -9.90 2.52 1.27
N CYS A 62 -9.34 1.41 0.79
CA CYS A 62 -8.09 0.88 1.31
C CYS A 62 -6.91 1.84 1.08
N LEU A 63 -6.82 2.46 -0.10
CA LEU A 63 -5.79 3.46 -0.39
C LEU A 63 -5.90 4.69 0.52
N LEU A 64 -7.13 5.19 0.74
CA LEU A 64 -7.38 6.32 1.64
C LEU A 64 -6.98 5.99 3.07
N ILE A 65 -7.34 4.81 3.57
CA ILE A 65 -7.00 4.39 4.94
C ILE A 65 -5.49 4.18 5.09
N CYS A 66 -4.83 3.49 4.15
CA CYS A 66 -3.38 3.31 4.18
C CYS A 66 -2.64 4.66 4.11
N GLY A 67 -3.12 5.60 3.29
CA GLY A 67 -2.57 6.96 3.20
C GLY A 67 -2.79 7.79 4.47
N LEU A 68 -3.95 7.65 5.12
CA LEU A 68 -4.23 8.31 6.40
C LEU A 68 -3.30 7.79 7.52
N ILE A 69 -3.13 6.47 7.58
CA ILE A 69 -2.29 5.83 8.60
C ILE A 69 -0.82 6.17 8.37
N SER A 70 -0.34 6.13 7.13
CA SER A 70 1.05 6.51 6.83
C SER A 70 1.30 7.99 7.07
N GLY A 71 0.34 8.87 6.74
CA GLY A 71 0.39 10.29 7.04
C GLY A 71 0.36 10.59 8.54
N TYR A 72 -0.41 9.82 9.32
CA TYR A 72 -0.46 9.96 10.79
C TYR A 72 0.80 9.48 11.50
N ILE A 73 1.49 8.46 10.97
CA ILE A 73 2.73 7.93 11.57
C ILE A 73 3.95 8.77 11.15
N CYS A 74 3.90 9.41 9.97
CA CYS A 74 5.03 10.14 9.39
C CYS A 74 4.94 11.68 9.57
N GLY A 75 3.78 12.21 9.98
CA GLY A 75 3.56 13.63 10.30
C GLY A 75 3.66 13.89 11.79
#